data_AF-A0A9E2MRX4-F1
#
_entry.id   AF-A0A9E2MRX4-F1
#
_cell.length_a   1.000
_cell.length_b   1.000
_cell.length_c   1.000
_cell.angle_alpha   90.00
_cell.angle_beta   90.00
_cell.angle_gamma   90.00
#
_symmetry.space_group_name_H-M   'P 1'
#
loop_
_entity.id
_entity.type
_entity.pdbx_description
1 polymer ?
#
loop_
_entity_poly.entity_id
_entity_poly.type
_entity_poly.pdbx_seq_one_letter_code
_entity_poly.pdbx_strand_id
1 'polypeptide(L)' 'SETHQKEVFEFVMKHKSTMPRTALRYAIEKMPTNLKKQAMKKN' A
#
# COMPACT_ATOMS: atom_id res chain seq x y z
N SER A 1 -10.13 -7.36 11.37
CA SER A 1 -8.69 -7.14 11.11
C SER A 1 -8.45 -5.79 10.40
N GLU A 2 -9.20 -4.75 10.76
CA GLU A 2 -9.18 -3.43 10.09
C GLU A 2 -8.46 -2.36 10.91
N THR A 3 -7.96 -2.71 12.10
CA THR A 3 -7.52 -1.76 13.13
C THR A 3 -6.28 -0.95 12.79
N HIS A 4 -5.46 -1.42 11.83
CA HIS A 4 -4.18 -0.79 11.48
C HIS A 4 -4.07 -0.41 10.00
N GLN A 5 -5.20 -0.31 9.27
CA GLN A 5 -5.17 -0.01 7.84
C GLN A 5 -4.40 1.29 7.53
N LYS A 6 -4.58 2.31 8.37
CA LYS A 6 -3.90 3.61 8.24
C LYS A 6 -2.39 3.48 8.41
N GLU A 7 -1.94 2.82 9.47
CA GLU A 7 -0.52 2.62 9.78
C GLU A 7 0.19 1.77 8.70
N VAL A 8 -0.47 0.71 8.23
CA VAL A 8 0.04 -0.10 7.12
C VAL A 8 0.13 0.73 5.84
N PHE A 9 -0.89 1.54 5.54
CA PHE A 9 -0.88 2.40 4.36
C PHE A 9 0.24 3.46 4.44
N GLU A 10 0.43 4.10 5.59
CA GLU A 10 1.51 5.06 5.82
C GLU A 10 2.89 4.41 5.66
N PHE A 11 3.09 3.22 6.22
CA PHE A 11 4.33 2.46 6.06
C PHE A 11 4.60 2.11 4.59
N VAL A 12 3.58 1.62 3.87
CA VAL A 12 3.68 1.29 2.45
C VAL A 12 4.05 2.53 1.64
N MET A 13 3.36 3.65 1.87
CA MET A 13 3.63 4.90 1.13
C MET A 13 5.04 5.43 1.39
N LYS A 14 5.54 5.34 2.63
CA LYS A 14 6.91 5.72 3.01
C LYS A 14 7.98 4.91 2.27
N HIS A 15 7.74 3.62 2.01
CA HIS A 15 8.72 2.70 1.40
C HIS A 15 8.40 2.32 -0.05
N LYS A 16 7.34 2.89 -0.63
CA LYS A 16 6.82 2.54 -1.96
C LYS A 16 7.87 2.57 -3.08
N SER A 17 8.83 3.48 -3.01
CA SER A 17 9.87 3.66 -4.02
C SER A 17 10.88 2.50 -4.07
N THR A 18 11.15 1.86 -2.94
CA THR A 18 12.11 0.75 -2.81
C THR A 18 11.42 -0.62 -2.69
N MET A 19 10.10 -0.63 -2.48
CA MET A 19 9.33 -1.85 -2.31
C MET A 19 9.16 -2.61 -3.63
N PRO A 20 9.45 -3.93 -3.69
CA PRO A 20 9.15 -4.75 -4.85
C PRO A 20 7.66 -4.69 -5.22
N ARG A 21 7.35 -4.63 -6.51
CA ARG A 21 5.97 -4.45 -7.00
C ARG A 21 5.00 -5.54 -6.54
N THR A 22 5.49 -6.77 -6.39
CA THR A 22 4.71 -7.90 -5.87
C THR A 22 4.39 -7.73 -4.39
N ALA A 23 5.40 -7.38 -3.57
CA ALA A 23 5.23 -7.10 -2.15
C ALA A 23 4.25 -5.92 -1.92
N LEU A 24 4.40 -4.84 -2.69
CA LEU A 24 3.51 -3.68 -2.66
C LEU A 24 2.05 -4.08 -2.94
N ARG A 25 1.82 -4.95 -3.93
CA ARG A 25 0.48 -5.45 -4.26
C ARG A 25 -0.14 -6.24 -3.12
N TYR A 26 0.61 -7.13 -2.47
CA TYR A 26 0.10 -7.92 -1.34
C TYR A 26 -0.16 -7.06 -0.10
N ALA A 27 0.71 -6.08 0.20
CA ALA A 27 0.57 -5.20 1.35
C ALA A 27 -0.74 -4.35 1.33
N ILE A 28 -1.27 -4.07 0.15
CA ILE A 28 -2.49 -3.27 -0.05
C ILE A 28 -3.71 -4.11 -0.46
N GLU A 29 -3.63 -5.45 -0.40
CA GLU A 29 -4.65 -6.34 -0.96
C GLU A 29 -6.03 -6.12 -0.33
N LYS A 30 -6.08 -5.88 0.98
CA LYS A 30 -7.33 -5.67 1.74
C LYS A 30 -7.76 -4.19 1.84
N MET A 31 -7.05 -3.27 1.18
CA MET A 31 -7.40 -1.83 1.21
C MET A 31 -8.49 -1.48 0.18
N PRO A 32 -9.25 -0.40 0.35
CA PRO A 32 -10.18 0.07 -0.67
C PRO A 32 -9.46 0.54 -1.94
N THR A 33 -10.19 0.51 -3.05
CA THR A 33 -9.65 0.65 -4.41
C THR A 33 -8.94 1.98 -4.66
N ASN A 34 -9.39 3.05 -4.01
CA ASN A 34 -8.75 4.37 -4.03
C ASN A 34 -7.32 4.32 -3.46
N LEU A 35 -7.15 3.71 -2.29
CA LEU A 35 -5.84 3.57 -1.64
C LEU A 35 -4.92 2.65 -2.46
N LYS A 36 -5.46 1.56 -3.03
CA LYS A 36 -4.67 0.69 -3.92
C LYS A 36 -4.09 1.46 -5.11
N LYS A 37 -4.92 2.28 -5.77
CA LYS A 37 -4.50 3.09 -6.92
C LYS A 37 -3.43 4.11 -6.52
N GLN A 38 -3.58 4.76 -5.37
CA GLN A 38 -2.61 5.72 -4.85
C GLN A 38 -1.25 5.04 -4.57
N ALA A 39 -1.27 3.89 -3.89
CA ALA A 39 -0.07 3.12 -3.60
C ALA A 39 0.60 2.55 -4.87
N MET A 40 -0.17 2.17 -5.90
CA MET A 40 0.38 1.58 -7.13
C MET A 40 0.76 2.58 -8.23
N LYS A 41 0.42 3.87 -8.07
CA LYS A 41 0.78 4.92 -9.03
C LYS A 41 2.30 4.95 -9.23
N LYS A 42 2.77 4.81 -10.47
CA LYS A 42 4.19 5.01 -10.78
C LYS A 42 4.49 6.50 -10.62
N ASN A 43 5.58 6.83 -9.94
CA ASN A 43 6.18 8.17 -10.08
C ASN A 43 6.79 8.28 -11.47
#